data_AF-A0A9E0VH94-F1
#
_entry.id   AF-A0A9E0VH94-F1
#
_cell.length_a   1.000
_cell.length_b   1.000
_cell.length_c   1.000
_cell.angle_alpha   90.00
_cell.angle_beta   90.00
_cell.angle_gamma   90.00
#
_symmetry.space_group_name_H-M   'P 1'
#
loop_
_entity.id
_entity.type
_entity.pdbx_description
1 polymer ?
#
loop_
_entity_poly.entity_id
_entity_poly.type
_entity_poly.pdbx_seq_one_letter_code
_entity_poly.pdbx_strand_id
1 'polypeptide(L)'
;MAKKTISEKNGGGIIPQLVFREDFKIDLNGELTSGSEVEILFDSQRLPFERSVDEKGKSAWSIAAFYQCAPGGEINRVELKPAKATRKKIVEETVLKGVLSIPAGSEQAIIWFMNTGKTGQYYYDSDFGKNYRLPVSAPAAAPEPAKKTRAKSVKN
;
A
#
# COMPACT_ATOMS: atom_id res chain seq x y z
N MET A 1 6.41 -41.59 -8.16
CA MET A 1 6.56 -40.81 -6.91
C MET A 1 6.78 -39.36 -7.28
N ALA A 2 5.74 -38.53 -7.20
CA ALA A 2 5.81 -37.11 -7.57
C ALA A 2 6.13 -36.27 -6.33
N LYS A 3 7.25 -35.52 -6.37
CA LYS A 3 7.61 -34.55 -5.35
C LYS A 3 6.67 -33.36 -5.45
N LYS A 4 5.81 -33.21 -4.46
CA LYS A 4 4.91 -32.06 -4.28
C LYS A 4 5.79 -30.89 -3.83
N THR A 5 6.00 -29.92 -4.72
CA THR A 5 6.66 -28.65 -4.37
C THR A 5 5.78 -27.95 -3.35
N ILE A 6 6.27 -27.85 -2.11
CA ILE A 6 5.66 -27.06 -1.06
C ILE A 6 5.97 -25.60 -1.43
N SER A 7 4.93 -24.88 -1.88
CA SER A 7 4.95 -23.43 -1.93
C SER A 7 5.16 -22.94 -0.50
N GLU A 8 6.32 -22.35 -0.23
CA GLU A 8 6.61 -21.67 1.02
C GLU A 8 5.64 -20.52 1.16
N LYS A 9 4.63 -20.78 1.99
CA LYS A 9 3.72 -19.78 2.53
C LYS A 9 4.56 -18.88 3.43
N ASN A 10 5.15 -17.83 2.86
CA ASN A 10 5.75 -16.75 3.63
C ASN A 10 4.75 -16.33 4.71
N GLY A 11 5.24 -16.23 5.95
CA GLY A 11 4.45 -16.11 7.16
C GLY A 11 3.42 -15.00 7.09
N GLY A 12 2.40 -15.08 7.93
CA GLY A 12 1.40 -14.01 8.11
C GLY A 12 2.05 -12.73 8.63
N GLY A 13 2.81 -12.06 7.76
CA GLY A 13 3.49 -10.82 7.99
C GLY A 13 2.47 -9.71 8.00
N ILE A 14 2.56 -8.87 9.03
CA ILE A 14 1.78 -7.64 9.09
C ILE A 14 2.16 -6.81 7.86
N ILE A 15 1.21 -6.59 6.96
CA ILE A 15 1.39 -5.69 5.83
C ILE A 15 1.61 -4.28 6.41
N PRO A 16 2.67 -3.54 6.03
CA PRO A 16 2.88 -2.18 6.51
C PRO A 16 1.68 -1.30 6.15
N GLN A 17 1.36 -0.35 7.03
CA GLN A 17 0.24 0.56 6.84
C GLN A 17 0.74 2.00 6.69
N LEU A 18 0.29 2.64 5.62
CA LEU A 18 0.53 4.06 5.37
C LEU A 18 -0.78 4.83 5.56
N VAL A 19 -0.83 5.63 6.63
CA VAL A 19 -2.04 6.27 7.13
C VAL A 19 -2.04 7.76 6.79
N PHE A 20 -2.95 8.19 5.94
CA PHE A 20 -3.20 9.58 5.58
C PHE A 20 -4.37 10.10 6.40
N ARG A 21 -4.07 10.91 7.42
CA ARG A 21 -5.04 11.37 8.42
C ARG A 21 -5.73 12.65 8.00
N GLU A 22 -6.89 12.93 8.59
CA GLU A 22 -7.65 14.18 8.37
C GLU A 22 -6.80 15.44 8.58
N ASP A 23 -5.90 15.46 9.57
CA ASP A 23 -5.00 16.58 9.89
C ASP A 23 -3.82 16.74 8.91
N PHE A 24 -3.96 16.17 7.72
CA PHE A 24 -2.97 16.11 6.64
C PHE A 24 -1.66 15.38 6.98
N LYS A 25 -1.51 14.82 8.18
CA LYS A 25 -0.34 14.02 8.57
C LYS A 25 -0.33 12.64 7.93
N ILE A 26 0.87 12.07 7.90
CA ILE A 26 1.15 10.76 7.33
C ILE A 26 1.90 9.95 8.37
N ASP A 27 1.33 8.81 8.75
CA ASP A 27 1.96 7.87 9.68
C ASP A 27 2.29 6.58 8.91
N LEU A 28 3.52 6.07 9.07
CA LEU A 28 3.95 4.79 8.52
C LEU A 28 4.14 3.79 9.65
N ASN A 29 3.30 2.74 9.67
CA ASN A 29 3.41 1.63 10.59
C ASN A 29 4.05 0.44 9.87
N GLY A 30 5.28 0.09 10.26
CA GLY A 30 6.11 -0.90 9.55
C GLY A 30 7.11 -0.22 8.61
N GLU A 31 7.59 -0.96 7.63
CA GLU A 31 8.60 -0.49 6.68
C GLU A 31 8.09 -0.70 5.24
N LEU A 32 8.29 0.28 4.36
CA LEU A 32 8.04 0.11 2.93
C LEU A 32 9.23 -0.62 2.32
N THR A 33 9.00 -1.84 1.85
CA THR A 33 10.06 -2.69 1.32
C THR A 33 9.83 -2.96 -0.17
N SER A 34 10.90 -2.93 -0.95
CA SER A 34 10.80 -3.25 -2.37
C SER A 34 10.36 -4.70 -2.57
N GLY A 35 9.44 -4.94 -3.50
CA GLY A 35 8.89 -6.28 -3.75
C GLY A 35 7.79 -6.70 -2.75
N SER A 36 7.28 -5.79 -1.92
CA SER A 36 6.19 -6.07 -0.98
C SER A 36 4.92 -5.30 -1.31
N GLU A 37 3.87 -5.53 -0.52
CA GLU A 37 2.65 -4.74 -0.53
C GLU A 37 2.63 -3.76 0.65
N VAL A 38 1.88 -2.67 0.52
CA VAL A 38 1.57 -1.72 1.59
C VAL A 38 0.07 -1.40 1.57
N GLU A 39 -0.57 -1.39 2.75
CA GLU A 39 -1.97 -0.98 2.89
C GLU A 39 -2.03 0.53 3.11
N ILE A 40 -2.83 1.21 2.29
CA ILE A 40 -3.20 2.60 2.47
C ILE A 40 -4.43 2.65 3.37
N LEU A 41 -4.38 3.49 4.39
CA LEU A 41 -5.55 3.95 5.12
C LEU A 41 -5.67 5.46 4.88
N PHE A 42 -6.75 5.88 4.23
CA PHE A 42 -6.95 7.27 3.81
C PHE A 42 -8.22 7.82 4.44
N ASP A 43 -8.10 8.91 5.17
CA ASP A 43 -9.25 9.64 5.66
C ASP A 43 -9.88 10.46 4.52
N SER A 44 -11.12 10.10 4.14
CA SER A 44 -11.84 10.80 3.08
C SER A 44 -12.03 12.29 3.36
N GLN A 45 -12.02 12.76 4.61
CA GLN A 45 -12.18 14.18 4.96
C GLN A 45 -11.06 15.08 4.42
N ARG A 46 -9.92 14.52 4.02
CA ARG A 46 -8.88 15.27 3.29
C ARG A 46 -9.36 15.81 1.93
N LEU A 47 -10.41 15.22 1.36
CA LEU A 47 -10.98 15.58 0.06
C LEU A 47 -12.50 15.82 0.11
N PRO A 48 -13.00 16.91 0.74
CA PRO A 48 -14.42 17.07 1.08
C PRO A 48 -15.33 17.52 -0.07
N PHE A 49 -14.78 18.04 -1.17
CA PHE A 49 -15.55 18.82 -2.15
C PHE A 49 -16.33 18.03 -3.21
N GLU A 50 -16.25 16.69 -3.21
CA GLU A 50 -17.10 15.82 -4.03
C GLU A 50 -17.69 14.73 -3.15
N ARG A 51 -19.00 14.89 -2.87
CA ARG A 51 -19.81 14.06 -1.97
C ARG A 51 -21.18 13.78 -2.57
N SER A 52 -21.27 13.69 -3.89
CA SER A 52 -22.53 13.41 -4.59
C SER A 52 -23.17 12.09 -4.15
N VAL A 53 -24.50 12.06 -4.15
CA VAL A 53 -25.29 10.85 -3.89
C VAL A 53 -26.09 10.44 -5.11
N ASP A 54 -26.45 9.16 -5.19
CA ASP A 54 -27.37 8.65 -6.20
C ASP A 54 -28.84 8.91 -5.83
N GLU A 55 -29.75 8.57 -6.75
CA GLU A 55 -31.20 8.72 -6.56
C GLU A 55 -31.73 7.90 -5.36
N LYS A 56 -30.94 6.93 -4.88
CA LYS A 56 -31.24 6.07 -3.73
C LYS A 56 -30.52 6.52 -2.46
N GLY A 57 -29.89 7.70 -2.48
CA GLY A 57 -29.16 8.28 -1.36
C GLY A 57 -27.81 7.63 -1.06
N LYS A 58 -27.27 6.79 -1.96
CA LYS A 58 -25.96 6.16 -1.77
C LYS A 58 -24.85 7.06 -2.29
N SER A 59 -23.66 6.97 -1.70
CA SER A 59 -22.47 7.65 -2.22
C SER A 59 -22.24 7.33 -3.69
N ALA A 60 -22.16 8.38 -4.50
CA ALA A 60 -21.86 8.33 -5.93
C ALA A 60 -20.53 9.03 -6.27
N TRP A 61 -19.67 9.17 -5.26
CA TRP A 61 -18.29 9.63 -5.35
C TRP A 61 -17.34 8.48 -5.03
N SER A 62 -16.08 8.63 -5.43
CA SER A 62 -15.04 7.65 -5.17
C SER A 62 -13.67 8.32 -5.06
N ILE A 63 -12.79 7.74 -4.25
CA ILE A 63 -11.42 8.21 -4.06
C ILE A 63 -10.48 7.11 -4.53
N ALA A 64 -9.56 7.47 -5.41
CA ALA A 64 -8.49 6.60 -5.87
C ALA A 64 -7.13 7.12 -5.41
N ALA A 65 -6.26 6.19 -5.01
CA ALA A 65 -4.83 6.43 -4.89
C ALA A 65 -4.18 6.18 -6.25
N PHE A 66 -3.36 7.12 -6.68
CA PHE A 66 -2.44 6.97 -7.79
C PHE A 66 -1.03 6.90 -7.23
N TYR A 67 -0.20 6.05 -7.80
CA TYR A 67 1.17 5.92 -7.36
C TYR A 67 2.12 5.52 -8.47
N GLN A 68 3.38 5.93 -8.32
CA GLN A 68 4.49 5.57 -9.17
C GLN A 68 5.67 5.17 -8.29
N CYS A 69 6.39 4.11 -8.66
CA CYS A 69 7.62 3.72 -7.97
C CYS A 69 8.84 4.08 -8.81
N ALA A 70 9.91 4.54 -8.17
CA ALA A 70 11.18 4.88 -8.83
C ALA A 70 12.29 3.91 -8.41
N PRO A 71 13.27 3.60 -9.30
CA PRO A 71 13.37 4.08 -10.68
C PRO A 71 12.43 3.34 -11.66
N GLY A 72 11.92 4.06 -12.68
CA GLY A 72 11.34 3.45 -13.89
C GLY A 72 9.93 2.87 -13.82
N GLY A 73 9.14 3.15 -12.78
CA GLY A 73 7.78 2.61 -12.64
C GLY A 73 6.70 3.37 -13.43
N GLU A 74 5.65 2.65 -13.82
CA GLU A 74 4.43 3.20 -14.40
C GLU A 74 3.53 3.83 -13.33
N ILE A 75 2.60 4.70 -13.76
CA ILE A 75 1.55 5.21 -12.87
C ILE A 75 0.48 4.12 -12.72
N ASN A 76 0.32 3.68 -11.49
CA ASN A 76 -0.68 2.71 -11.08
C ASN A 76 -1.84 3.40 -10.37
N ARG A 77 -3.03 2.79 -10.42
CA ARG A 77 -4.25 3.31 -9.77
C ARG A 77 -4.88 2.22 -8.91
N VAL A 78 -5.25 2.59 -7.68
CA VAL A 78 -5.98 1.75 -6.74
C VAL A 78 -7.22 2.49 -6.27
N GLU A 79 -8.39 1.91 -6.50
CA GLU A 79 -9.65 2.44 -5.99
C GLU A 79 -9.76 2.14 -4.49
N LEU A 80 -9.94 3.17 -3.66
CA LEU A 80 -10.06 2.97 -2.23
C LEU A 80 -11.48 2.56 -1.87
N LYS A 81 -11.60 1.64 -0.92
CA LYS A 81 -12.89 1.10 -0.46
C LYS A 81 -13.04 1.33 1.04
N PRO A 82 -14.27 1.52 1.56
CA PRO A 82 -14.47 1.65 3.00
C PRO A 82 -13.76 0.53 3.78
N ALA A 83 -12.98 0.90 4.78
CA ALA A 83 -12.41 -0.08 5.71
C ALA A 83 -13.58 -0.77 6.42
N LYS A 84 -13.62 -2.11 6.43
CA LYS A 84 -14.66 -2.83 7.17
C LYS A 84 -14.54 -2.45 8.65
N ALA A 85 -15.63 -1.95 9.24
CA ALA A 85 -15.68 -1.67 10.67
C ALA A 85 -15.27 -2.92 11.47
N THR A 86 -14.14 -2.84 12.17
CA THR A 86 -13.73 -3.92 13.07
C THR A 86 -14.49 -3.70 14.39
N ARG A 87 -15.16 -4.73 14.93
CA ARG A 87 -16.13 -4.66 16.05
C ARG A 87 -15.67 -3.97 17.35
N LYS A 88 -14.45 -3.41 17.45
CA LYS A 88 -13.91 -2.76 18.65
C LYS A 88 -13.38 -1.33 18.46
N LYS A 89 -13.51 -0.75 17.27
CA LYS A 89 -13.26 0.69 17.10
C LYS A 89 -14.05 1.13 15.88
N ILE A 90 -15.04 2.01 16.10
CA ILE A 90 -15.55 2.85 15.02
C ILE A 90 -14.38 3.78 14.69
N VAL A 91 -13.50 3.33 13.80
CA VAL A 91 -12.79 4.28 12.96
C VAL A 91 -13.84 4.66 11.94
N GLU A 92 -14.16 5.94 11.92
CA GLU A 92 -15.29 6.56 11.27
C GLU A 92 -15.54 6.02 9.85
N GLU A 93 -16.78 6.11 9.37
CA GLU A 93 -17.19 5.81 7.99
C GLU A 93 -16.37 6.58 6.91
N THR A 94 -15.44 7.43 7.34
CA THR A 94 -14.53 8.25 6.54
C THR A 94 -13.27 7.50 6.08
N VAL A 95 -12.85 6.41 6.74
CA VAL A 95 -11.58 5.76 6.39
C VAL A 95 -11.75 4.77 5.24
N LEU A 96 -11.01 5.03 4.18
CA LEU A 96 -10.91 4.20 2.99
C LEU A 96 -9.59 3.44 2.98
N LYS A 97 -9.58 2.27 2.34
CA LYS A 97 -8.42 1.40 2.24
C LYS A 97 -8.15 0.92 0.82
N GLY A 98 -6.87 0.71 0.53
CA GLY A 98 -6.38 0.13 -0.72
C GLY A 98 -5.04 -0.54 -0.48
N VAL A 99 -4.62 -1.42 -1.38
CA VAL A 99 -3.31 -2.10 -1.30
C VAL A 99 -2.50 -1.69 -2.52
N LEU A 100 -1.28 -1.21 -2.28
CA LEU A 100 -0.32 -0.85 -3.31
C LEU A 100 0.74 -1.94 -3.38
N SER A 101 1.09 -2.35 -4.59
CA SER A 101 2.21 -3.27 -4.81
C SER A 101 3.46 -2.45 -5.10
N ILE A 102 4.51 -2.64 -4.32
CA ILE A 102 5.80 -1.97 -4.50
C ILE A 102 6.69 -2.91 -5.32
N PRO A 103 7.04 -2.58 -6.58
CA PRO A 103 7.89 -3.43 -7.40
C PRO A 103 9.26 -3.68 -6.74
N ALA A 104 9.84 -4.84 -6.99
CA ALA A 104 11.20 -5.15 -6.55
C ALA A 104 12.20 -4.16 -7.17
N GLY A 105 13.19 -3.73 -6.38
CA GLY A 105 14.17 -2.74 -6.81
C GLY A 105 13.67 -1.29 -6.78
N SER A 106 12.46 -1.03 -6.29
CA SER A 106 11.99 0.34 -6.03
C SER A 106 12.73 0.95 -4.84
N GLU A 107 13.12 2.21 -4.99
CA GLU A 107 13.80 3.04 -3.98
C GLU A 107 12.88 4.12 -3.41
N GLN A 108 11.82 4.48 -4.14
CA GLN A 108 10.86 5.50 -3.73
C GLN A 108 9.46 5.17 -4.23
N ALA A 109 8.45 5.43 -3.38
CA ALA A 109 7.04 5.47 -3.76
C ALA A 109 6.55 6.92 -3.81
N ILE A 110 5.87 7.30 -4.89
CA ILE A 110 5.32 8.64 -5.13
C ILE A 110 3.81 8.50 -5.23
N ILE A 111 3.04 9.10 -4.33
CA ILE A 111 1.60 8.84 -4.16
C ILE A 111 0.81 10.16 -4.20
N TRP A 112 -0.37 10.12 -4.81
CA TRP A 112 -1.37 11.19 -4.71
C TRP A 112 -2.78 10.62 -4.80
N PHE A 113 -3.77 11.40 -4.42
CA PHE A 113 -5.16 10.98 -4.37
C PHE A 113 -6.03 11.87 -5.24
N MET A 114 -7.09 11.27 -5.77
CA MET A 114 -8.11 11.97 -6.55
C MET A 114 -9.49 11.54 -6.08
N ASN A 115 -10.33 12.53 -5.78
CA ASN A 115 -11.76 12.35 -5.56
C ASN A 115 -12.53 12.77 -6.81
N THR A 116 -13.51 11.97 -7.20
CA THR A 116 -14.40 12.22 -8.34
C THR A 116 -15.79 11.66 -8.08
N GLY A 117 -16.79 12.11 -8.82
CA GLY A 117 -18.18 11.71 -8.63
C GLY A 117 -19.08 12.29 -9.71
N LYS A 118 -20.38 12.39 -9.41
CA LYS A 118 -21.39 12.80 -10.41
C LYS A 118 -21.26 14.24 -10.89
N THR A 119 -20.58 15.13 -10.15
CA THR A 119 -20.42 16.52 -10.59
C THR A 119 -19.45 16.63 -11.78
N GLY A 120 -18.67 15.59 -12.06
CA GLY A 120 -17.63 15.58 -13.09
C GLY A 120 -16.36 16.34 -12.69
N GLN A 121 -16.31 16.92 -11.50
CA GLN A 121 -15.13 17.61 -10.99
C GLN A 121 -14.11 16.63 -10.41
N TYR A 122 -12.85 17.06 -10.40
CA TYR A 122 -11.73 16.34 -9.80
C TYR A 122 -11.11 17.17 -8.69
N TYR A 123 -10.93 16.55 -7.52
CA TYR A 123 -10.23 17.15 -6.39
C TYR A 123 -9.04 16.30 -6.04
N TYR A 124 -7.91 16.94 -5.73
CA TYR A 124 -6.63 16.27 -5.53
C TYR A 124 -6.07 16.50 -4.14
N ASP A 125 -5.48 15.44 -3.60
CA ASP A 125 -4.62 15.52 -2.42
C ASP A 125 -3.23 14.99 -2.82
N SER A 126 -2.29 15.92 -2.97
CA SER A 126 -1.01 15.70 -3.65
C SER A 126 0.13 16.49 -3.02
N ASP A 127 0.05 16.83 -1.72
CA ASP A 127 1.02 17.72 -1.06
C ASP A 127 1.29 19.00 -1.89
N PHE A 128 0.21 19.71 -2.25
CA PHE A 128 0.27 20.90 -3.09
C PHE A 128 1.02 20.69 -4.43
N GLY A 129 0.86 19.51 -5.04
CA GLY A 129 1.45 19.15 -6.34
C GLY A 129 2.84 18.50 -6.25
N LYS A 130 3.43 18.34 -5.06
CA LYS A 130 4.72 17.66 -4.87
C LYS A 130 4.61 16.14 -4.89
N ASN A 131 3.41 15.64 -4.61
CA ASN A 131 3.05 14.27 -4.29
C ASN A 131 3.79 13.76 -3.04
N TYR A 132 3.21 12.74 -2.41
CA TYR A 132 3.80 12.11 -1.23
C TYR A 132 4.93 11.18 -1.63
N ARG A 133 6.16 11.53 -1.24
CA ARG A 133 7.38 10.79 -1.60
C ARG A 133 7.91 10.06 -0.38
N LEU A 134 7.91 8.72 -0.46
CA LEU A 134 8.31 7.86 0.64
C LEU A 134 9.51 7.01 0.21
N PRO A 135 10.56 6.93 1.03
CA PRO A 135 11.66 6.02 0.76
C PRO A 135 11.17 4.56 0.84
N VAL A 136 11.72 3.72 -0.03
CA VAL A 136 11.50 2.28 -0.04
C VAL A 136 12.83 1.59 0.26
N SER A 137 12.83 0.74 1.27
CA SER A 137 14.00 -0.04 1.66
C SER A 137 14.19 -1.25 0.76
N ALA A 138 15.44 -1.63 0.55
CA ALA A 138 15.77 -2.92 -0.05
C ALA A 138 15.19 -4.07 0.81
N PRO A 139 14.86 -5.23 0.22
CA PRO A 139 14.42 -6.37 0.99
C PRO A 139 15.56 -6.81 1.92
N ALA A 140 15.22 -7.20 3.16
CA ALA A 140 16.19 -7.80 4.05
C ALA A 140 16.84 -9.00 3.33
N ALA A 141 18.17 -8.99 3.21
CA ALA A 141 18.88 -10.05 2.53
C ALA A 141 18.47 -11.40 3.13
N ALA A 142 18.01 -12.32 2.29
CA ALA A 142 17.78 -13.70 2.72
C ALA A 142 19.09 -14.22 3.34
N PRO A 143 19.05 -14.96 4.47
CA PRO A 143 20.25 -15.56 5.01
C PRO A 143 20.87 -16.44 3.91
N GLU A 144 22.11 -16.12 3.53
CA GLU A 144 22.88 -16.92 2.57
C GLU A 144 22.79 -18.40 2.97
N PRO A 145 22.51 -19.34 2.05
CA PRO A 145 22.54 -20.76 2.39
C PRO A 145 23.95 -21.10 2.84
N ALA A 146 24.10 -21.43 4.12
CA ALA A 146 25.35 -21.77 4.76
C ALA A 146 26.15 -22.76 3.88
N LYS A 147 27.33 -22.32 3.43
CA LYS A 147 28.26 -23.16 2.66
C LYS A 147 28.56 -24.42 3.46
N LYS A 148 28.01 -25.58 3.05
CA LYS A 148 28.35 -26.88 3.63
C LYS A 148 29.85 -27.14 3.43
N THR A 149 30.65 -26.91 4.46
CA THR A 149 32.07 -27.27 4.47
C THR A 149 32.16 -28.79 4.47
N ARG A 150 32.60 -29.37 3.35
CA ARG A 150 32.82 -30.81 3.21
C ARG A 150 34.07 -31.20 3.99
N ALA A 151 33.92 -31.76 5.19
CA ALA A 151 35.02 -32.38 5.90
C ALA A 151 35.54 -33.59 5.10
N LYS A 152 36.80 -33.52 4.64
CA LYS A 152 37.54 -34.69 4.14
C LYS A 152 37.89 -35.56 5.35
N SER A 153 37.29 -36.74 5.44
CA SER A 153 37.72 -37.77 6.38
C SER A 153 38.95 -38.47 5.77
N VAL A 154 40.11 -38.27 6.38
CA VAL A 154 41.32 -39.07 6.16
C VAL A 154 41.25 -40.20 7.19
N LYS A 155 41.24 -41.45 6.74
CA LYS A 155 41.50 -42.63 7.57
C LYS A 155 42.86 -43.19 7.17
N ASN A 156 43.75 -43.24 8.15
CA ASN A 156 44.91 -44.13 8.17
C ASN A 156 44.46 -45.57 8.48
#